data_AF-A0A7V2IAC4-F1
#
_entry.id   AF-A0A7V2IAC4-F1
#
_cell.length_a   1.000
_cell.length_b   1.000
_cell.length_c   1.000
_cell.angle_alpha   90.00
_cell.angle_beta   90.00
_cell.angle_gamma   90.00
#
_symmetry.space_group_name_H-M   'P 1'
#
loop_
_entity.id
_entity.type
_entity.pdbx_description
1 polymer ?
#
loop_
_entity_poly.entity_id
_entity_poly.type
_entity_poly.pdbx_seq_one_letter_code
_entity_poly.pdbx_strand_id
1 'polypeptide(L)'
;MAAAPRARARAAGLDRGEHPPRGGGARPRRPPRGPRRPPRPRARARTPPPGARAGGARRGGLARLPARAPEPAALAGERRAPARDRPRHRRRARPALRGRGGRLRGRQPRGRGRPQRARARGPAQAGARGAAHRELSRGGRPARGGRGRLGGPGRPGARRAPAGAAGRSHGARRRGRGGGRGGRGAPRGRPGHARARRALPARGGAGVRQAATARLLEGWERGFSPAPAALLGALARGYRGALALREWLYAQGVLRARRVECPVVSIGNLTVGGTGKTPAVELAVRTLRELGRRPAVISRGYRRRSRGVQVVADTAAIRLDADEAGDEAFLLARRLPGVPVVVGANRYEAARLALDRYGVTAIVLDDGFQHRTLVKDLEVVMVRAANPWGNGRLLPGGPLREPLAALARAHLVVAAGAEDAAGLAAVARAVARWAPEVPVLGARYVAVECWEAERMQPRALAALAGARLVAFAGIAVPEAFARTLAALGVRAVDLVPFPDHYWYRPEDLRALEARAARAGADALVTTEKDWARLRRLPPPTRPLLVVSVQLELTAGEDLWRERFARLCRAR
;
A
#
# COMPACT_ATOMS: atom_id res chain seq x y z
N MET A 1 85.33 -14.17 -14.56
CA MET A 1 86.29 -13.30 -13.82
C MET A 1 85.62 -12.84 -12.53
N ALA A 2 86.42 -12.66 -11.47
CA ALA A 2 86.03 -12.21 -10.12
C ALA A 2 85.42 -10.79 -10.11
N ALA A 3 84.80 -10.21 -9.08
CA ALA A 3 84.16 -10.61 -7.82
C ALA A 3 83.66 -9.28 -7.17
N ALA A 4 82.75 -9.33 -6.19
CA ALA A 4 82.40 -8.12 -5.41
C ALA A 4 83.50 -7.76 -4.39
N PRO A 5 83.48 -6.55 -3.79
CA PRO A 5 83.04 -6.51 -2.38
C PRO A 5 82.27 -5.24 -1.93
N ARG A 6 81.95 -5.21 -0.63
CA ARG A 6 81.11 -4.24 0.11
C ARG A 6 81.95 -3.28 0.97
N ALA A 7 81.45 -2.06 1.24
CA ALA A 7 81.51 -1.36 2.56
C ALA A 7 80.55 -0.14 2.51
N ARG A 8 79.75 0.30 3.49
CA ARG A 8 79.66 0.31 4.98
C ARG A 8 80.11 1.62 5.66
N ALA A 9 79.30 2.02 6.67
CA ALA A 9 79.56 2.95 7.80
C ALA A 9 79.32 4.46 7.52
N ARG A 10 78.41 5.16 8.23
CA ARG A 10 78.43 5.76 9.61
C ARG A 10 78.85 7.25 9.55
N ALA A 11 78.44 8.17 10.42
CA ALA A 11 77.37 8.25 11.45
C ALA A 11 77.24 9.71 11.97
N ALA A 12 76.16 10.00 12.73
CA ALA A 12 75.97 11.15 13.65
C ALA A 12 75.93 12.59 13.04
N GLY A 13 75.23 13.57 13.63
CA GLY A 13 74.21 13.51 14.70
C GLY A 13 73.99 14.86 15.43
N LEU A 14 72.73 15.13 15.84
CA LEU A 14 72.28 16.16 16.83
C LEU A 14 72.49 17.64 16.39
N ASP A 15 71.72 18.66 16.81
CA ASP A 15 70.77 18.85 17.94
C ASP A 15 69.57 19.75 17.50
N ARG A 16 68.31 19.50 17.89
CA ARG A 16 67.50 20.24 18.91
C ARG A 16 67.71 21.78 18.94
N GLY A 17 66.70 22.66 18.82
CA GLY A 17 65.22 22.55 18.71
C GLY A 17 64.60 23.91 18.26
N GLU A 18 63.36 24.35 18.52
CA GLU A 18 62.16 23.81 19.23
C GLU A 18 60.83 24.32 18.58
N HIS A 19 60.01 25.14 19.27
CA HIS A 19 58.60 25.46 18.97
C HIS A 19 58.12 26.76 19.68
N PRO A 20 56.91 27.31 19.41
CA PRO A 20 56.30 27.79 18.16
C PRO A 20 55.80 29.28 18.37
N PRO A 21 54.89 29.92 17.57
CA PRO A 21 53.44 29.59 17.53
C PRO A 21 52.72 29.92 16.18
N ARG A 22 51.38 29.97 16.22
CA ARG A 22 50.42 30.00 15.08
C ARG A 22 50.14 31.42 14.54
N GLY A 23 49.72 31.54 13.27
CA GLY A 23 48.84 32.64 12.84
C GLY A 23 48.69 32.91 11.34
N GLY A 24 47.46 33.24 10.89
CA GLY A 24 47.20 34.08 9.70
C GLY A 24 47.19 33.40 8.32
N GLY A 25 46.00 33.16 7.76
CA GLY A 25 45.85 32.64 6.39
C GLY A 25 45.85 33.72 5.29
N ALA A 26 46.51 33.43 4.17
CA ALA A 26 46.50 34.27 2.96
C ALA A 26 45.72 33.60 1.80
N ARG A 27 45.03 34.40 0.98
CA ARG A 27 44.30 33.96 -0.22
C ARG A 27 45.27 33.69 -1.39
N PRO A 28 44.89 32.80 -2.32
CA PRO A 28 45.17 33.05 -3.73
C PRO A 28 43.93 33.12 -4.64
N ARG A 29 44.04 34.10 -5.54
CA ARG A 29 43.27 34.52 -6.72
C ARG A 29 42.53 33.42 -7.52
N ARG A 30 41.36 33.79 -8.06
CA ARG A 30 40.63 33.04 -9.12
C ARG A 30 41.31 33.21 -10.50
N PRO A 31 41.33 32.19 -11.36
CA PRO A 31 41.60 32.34 -12.80
C PRO A 31 40.36 32.85 -13.58
N PRO A 32 40.53 33.40 -14.80
CA PRO A 32 39.49 34.10 -15.56
C PRO A 32 38.53 33.19 -16.38
N ARG A 33 37.50 33.83 -16.95
CA ARG A 33 36.36 33.19 -17.66
C ARG A 33 36.67 32.89 -19.14
N GLY A 34 36.31 31.69 -19.61
CA GLY A 34 36.21 31.35 -21.04
C GLY A 34 34.91 31.87 -21.71
N PRO A 35 34.84 31.88 -23.06
CA PRO A 35 33.87 32.69 -23.82
C PRO A 35 32.46 32.10 -23.97
N ARG A 36 31.53 32.98 -24.40
CA ARG A 36 30.09 32.73 -24.54
C ARG A 36 29.75 31.88 -25.78
N ARG A 37 28.70 31.05 -25.71
CA ARG A 37 28.13 30.31 -26.85
C ARG A 37 27.30 31.23 -27.78
N PRO A 38 27.31 31.02 -29.11
CA PRO A 38 26.48 31.74 -30.08
C PRO A 38 25.01 31.22 -30.13
N PRO A 39 24.09 31.98 -30.76
CA PRO A 39 22.64 31.72 -30.69
C PRO A 39 22.11 30.65 -31.69
N ARG A 40 20.88 30.18 -31.45
CA ARG A 40 20.16 29.19 -32.28
C ARG A 40 19.47 29.84 -33.50
N PRO A 41 19.48 29.23 -34.69
CA PRO A 41 18.64 29.63 -35.82
C PRO A 41 17.20 29.07 -35.73
N ARG A 42 16.25 29.71 -36.43
CA ARG A 42 14.84 29.29 -36.56
C ARG A 42 14.57 28.55 -37.88
N ALA A 43 13.68 27.56 -37.80
CA ALA A 43 12.74 27.00 -38.79
C ALA A 43 12.98 27.14 -40.30
N ARG A 44 12.76 26.03 -41.05
CA ARG A 44 12.09 26.00 -42.36
C ARG A 44 11.51 24.61 -42.67
N ALA A 45 10.41 24.57 -43.41
CA ALA A 45 9.67 23.36 -43.78
C ALA A 45 10.27 22.64 -45.00
N ARG A 46 9.87 21.38 -45.23
CA ARG A 46 10.09 20.66 -46.51
C ARG A 46 8.87 19.78 -46.89
N THR A 47 8.45 19.93 -48.14
CA THR A 47 7.49 19.11 -48.89
C THR A 47 8.14 17.82 -49.44
N PRO A 48 7.36 16.83 -49.93
CA PRO A 48 7.86 15.52 -50.34
C PRO A 48 8.24 15.41 -51.84
N PRO A 49 9.07 14.44 -52.25
CA PRO A 49 9.37 14.13 -53.65
C PRO A 49 8.42 13.06 -54.25
N PRO A 50 8.41 12.88 -55.59
CA PRO A 50 7.26 12.34 -56.34
C PRO A 50 7.41 10.89 -56.82
N GLY A 51 6.40 10.37 -57.53
CA GLY A 51 6.44 9.08 -58.22
C GLY A 51 6.12 9.15 -59.72
N ALA A 52 6.65 8.19 -60.47
CA ALA A 52 6.31 7.80 -61.85
C ALA A 52 6.91 6.39 -62.09
N ARG A 53 6.50 5.54 -63.02
CA ARG A 53 5.21 5.10 -63.62
C ARG A 53 5.63 4.13 -64.75
N ALA A 54 4.84 3.06 -65.00
CA ALA A 54 5.02 2.04 -66.06
C ALA A 54 6.26 1.11 -65.96
N GLY A 55 6.22 -0.18 -66.34
CA GLY A 55 5.07 -1.05 -66.70
C GLY A 55 5.53 -2.41 -67.28
N GLY A 56 4.67 -3.44 -67.29
CA GLY A 56 4.77 -4.56 -68.26
C GLY A 56 5.20 -5.98 -67.79
N ALA A 57 4.19 -6.82 -67.49
CA ALA A 57 3.98 -8.18 -68.06
C ALA A 57 4.73 -9.46 -67.59
N ARG A 58 3.91 -10.50 -67.29
CA ARG A 58 4.12 -11.98 -67.34
C ARG A 58 4.96 -12.61 -66.19
N ARG A 59 4.68 -13.83 -65.67
CA ARG A 59 3.79 -14.93 -66.12
C ARG A 59 3.43 -15.92 -64.95
N GLY A 60 2.16 -16.36 -64.88
CA GLY A 60 1.71 -17.67 -64.32
C GLY A 60 1.74 -17.89 -62.80
N GLY A 61 0.82 -18.66 -62.19
CA GLY A 61 -0.44 -19.24 -62.67
C GLY A 61 -0.96 -20.33 -61.72
N LEU A 62 -2.26 -20.35 -61.38
CA LEU A 62 -2.91 -21.45 -60.64
C LEU A 62 -4.41 -21.57 -60.99
N ALA A 63 -4.86 -22.82 -61.12
CA ALA A 63 -6.24 -23.28 -61.36
C ALA A 63 -7.06 -23.33 -60.04
N ARG A 64 -8.40 -23.51 -59.96
CA ARG A 64 -9.51 -23.72 -60.93
C ARG A 64 -10.85 -23.35 -60.22
N LEU A 65 -11.88 -22.97 -61.00
CA LEU A 65 -13.31 -22.82 -60.60
C LEU A 65 -14.07 -24.16 -60.83
N PRO A 66 -15.39 -24.38 -60.49
CA PRO A 66 -16.57 -23.47 -60.57
C PRO A 66 -17.65 -23.56 -59.43
N ALA A 67 -18.46 -22.51 -59.19
CA ALA A 67 -19.89 -22.28 -59.57
C ALA A 67 -20.93 -23.32 -59.03
N ARG A 68 -22.20 -22.99 -58.68
CA ARG A 68 -23.17 -21.97 -59.15
C ARG A 68 -24.17 -21.53 -58.05
N ALA A 69 -24.94 -20.46 -58.32
CA ALA A 69 -26.23 -20.13 -57.67
C ALA A 69 -27.42 -20.83 -58.39
N PRO A 70 -28.69 -20.75 -57.89
CA PRO A 70 -29.55 -19.63 -58.29
C PRO A 70 -30.60 -19.15 -57.24
N GLU A 71 -31.20 -17.99 -57.54
CA GLU A 71 -32.46 -17.40 -57.00
C GLU A 71 -33.60 -17.60 -58.06
N PRO A 72 -34.85 -17.05 -57.97
CA PRO A 72 -35.58 -16.35 -56.89
C PRO A 72 -37.06 -16.81 -56.68
N ALA A 73 -37.79 -16.19 -55.74
CA ALA A 73 -39.24 -15.92 -55.83
C ALA A 73 -39.68 -14.84 -54.82
N ALA A 74 -40.68 -14.02 -55.17
CA ALA A 74 -41.16 -12.88 -54.38
C ALA A 74 -42.70 -12.92 -54.16
N LEU A 75 -43.23 -12.19 -53.16
CA LEU A 75 -44.57 -11.57 -53.21
C LEU A 75 -44.81 -10.55 -52.07
N ALA A 76 -45.75 -9.63 -52.30
CA ALA A 76 -45.91 -8.28 -51.76
C ALA A 76 -46.71 -8.10 -50.42
N GLY A 77 -46.73 -6.84 -49.93
CA GLY A 77 -47.70 -6.31 -48.93
C GLY A 77 -47.22 -6.33 -47.47
N GLU A 78 -47.47 -5.35 -46.60
CA GLU A 78 -48.24 -4.08 -46.67
C GLU A 78 -47.58 -2.95 -45.84
N ARG A 79 -48.07 -1.71 -45.95
CA ARG A 79 -47.66 -0.55 -45.16
C ARG A 79 -48.48 -0.40 -43.88
N ARG A 80 -47.87 0.03 -42.76
CA ARG A 80 -48.51 0.90 -41.73
C ARG A 80 -47.47 1.54 -40.79
N ALA A 81 -47.48 2.87 -40.75
CA ALA A 81 -47.03 3.64 -39.58
C ALA A 81 -48.24 3.77 -38.60
N PRO A 82 -48.13 4.24 -37.33
CA PRO A 82 -47.64 5.60 -37.05
C PRO A 82 -47.00 5.85 -35.66
N ALA A 83 -46.77 7.14 -35.41
CA ALA A 83 -46.92 7.84 -34.13
C ALA A 83 -45.75 7.97 -33.15
N ARG A 84 -45.57 9.24 -32.74
CA ARG A 84 -44.74 9.72 -31.63
C ARG A 84 -45.41 9.36 -30.31
N ASP A 85 -44.65 9.15 -29.24
CA ASP A 85 -44.94 9.90 -28.01
C ASP A 85 -43.74 10.05 -27.04
N ARG A 86 -43.80 11.11 -26.23
CA ARG A 86 -42.90 11.37 -25.08
C ARG A 86 -43.71 11.36 -23.78
N PRO A 87 -43.30 10.63 -22.74
CA PRO A 87 -43.75 10.97 -21.38
C PRO A 87 -42.68 11.65 -20.53
N ARG A 88 -43.13 12.63 -19.74
CA ARG A 88 -42.37 13.33 -18.69
C ARG A 88 -42.47 12.52 -17.39
N HIS A 89 -41.37 12.30 -16.66
CA HIS A 89 -41.45 11.79 -15.29
C HIS A 89 -41.41 12.91 -14.23
N ARG A 90 -42.50 13.06 -13.48
CA ARG A 90 -42.56 13.82 -12.23
C ARG A 90 -42.43 12.90 -11.01
N ARG A 91 -41.71 13.42 -10.01
CA ARG A 91 -41.70 13.15 -8.56
C ARG A 91 -42.60 12.04 -7.96
N ARG A 92 -41.93 11.22 -7.14
CA ARG A 92 -42.30 10.71 -5.79
C ARG A 92 -43.67 10.01 -5.60
N ALA A 93 -43.59 8.73 -5.24
CA ALA A 93 -44.52 8.10 -4.30
C ALA A 93 -43.73 7.25 -3.27
N ARG A 94 -44.17 7.25 -2.00
CA ARG A 94 -43.77 6.26 -0.97
C ARG A 94 -44.94 5.29 -0.75
N PRO A 95 -44.69 4.04 -0.33
CA PRO A 95 -45.72 3.00 -0.36
C PRO A 95 -46.75 3.15 0.77
N ALA A 96 -47.99 2.79 0.47
CA ALA A 96 -49.04 2.56 1.46
C ALA A 96 -48.89 1.16 2.09
N LEU A 97 -49.02 1.08 3.41
CA LEU A 97 -49.18 -0.19 4.13
C LEU A 97 -50.64 -0.31 4.59
N ARG A 98 -51.26 -1.46 4.31
CA ARG A 98 -52.62 -1.80 4.74
C ARG A 98 -52.65 -2.04 6.25
N GLY A 99 -53.69 -1.55 6.92
CA GLY A 99 -53.87 -1.72 8.36
C GLY A 99 -54.56 -3.05 8.75
N ARG A 100 -54.37 -3.42 10.02
CA ARG A 100 -55.34 -4.21 10.81
C ARG A 100 -55.56 -3.45 12.13
N GLY A 101 -56.82 -3.37 12.57
CA GLY A 101 -57.23 -2.48 13.65
C GLY A 101 -57.00 -3.03 15.06
N GLY A 102 -56.87 -2.11 16.02
CA GLY A 102 -56.85 -2.36 17.46
C GLY A 102 -57.23 -1.07 18.18
N ARG A 103 -58.28 -1.11 19.01
CA ARG A 103 -58.95 0.08 19.56
C ARG A 103 -58.09 0.79 20.62
N LEU A 104 -57.88 2.11 20.49
CA LEU A 104 -57.58 3.00 21.62
C LEU A 104 -58.39 4.29 21.51
N ARG A 105 -58.99 4.71 22.62
CA ARG A 105 -59.93 5.84 22.70
C ARG A 105 -59.16 7.18 22.72
N GLY A 106 -59.67 8.18 22.00
CA GLY A 106 -59.10 9.52 22.00
C GLY A 106 -59.57 10.40 23.16
N ARG A 107 -58.74 11.39 23.53
CA ARG A 107 -59.17 12.66 24.11
C ARG A 107 -58.42 13.79 23.39
N GLN A 108 -59.16 14.79 22.91
CA GLN A 108 -58.59 15.97 22.23
C GLN A 108 -58.04 16.98 23.25
N PRO A 109 -57.03 17.80 22.89
CA PRO A 109 -56.57 18.91 23.71
C PRO A 109 -57.51 20.13 23.56
N ARG A 110 -57.97 20.68 24.69
CA ARG A 110 -58.48 22.07 24.77
C ARG A 110 -57.34 22.97 25.26
N GLY A 111 -57.30 24.22 24.80
CA GLY A 111 -56.13 25.11 25.00
C GLY A 111 -56.43 26.44 25.70
N ARG A 112 -55.39 27.29 25.69
CA ARG A 112 -55.35 28.73 26.06
C ARG A 112 -55.55 29.09 27.53
N GLY A 113 -54.42 29.39 28.19
CA GLY A 113 -54.30 30.35 29.29
C GLY A 113 -53.23 31.41 28.93
N ARG A 114 -53.41 32.67 29.35
CA ARG A 114 -52.56 33.83 29.00
C ARG A 114 -51.58 34.21 30.16
N PRO A 115 -50.62 35.15 29.96
CA PRO A 115 -49.36 35.18 30.71
C PRO A 115 -49.32 36.13 31.92
N GLN A 116 -48.26 36.01 32.73
CA GLN A 116 -47.82 37.04 33.68
C GLN A 116 -46.43 37.60 33.33
N ARG A 117 -46.28 38.91 33.58
CA ARG A 117 -45.06 39.75 33.53
C ARG A 117 -44.44 39.81 34.95
N ALA A 118 -43.27 40.39 35.25
CA ALA A 118 -41.99 40.66 34.56
C ALA A 118 -41.02 41.28 35.59
N ARG A 119 -39.70 41.05 35.47
CA ARG A 119 -38.61 41.95 35.95
C ARG A 119 -37.40 41.70 35.02
N ALA A 120 -37.02 42.55 34.07
CA ALA A 120 -36.60 43.96 34.13
C ALA A 120 -35.19 44.18 34.72
N ARG A 121 -34.19 44.27 33.82
CA ARG A 121 -33.10 45.28 33.83
C ARG A 121 -32.49 45.34 32.42
N GLY A 122 -32.23 46.56 31.94
CA GLY A 122 -31.90 46.86 30.54
C GLY A 122 -30.39 46.98 30.23
N PRO A 123 -30.04 47.35 28.99
CA PRO A 123 -28.68 47.30 28.45
C PRO A 123 -27.94 48.65 28.51
N ALA A 124 -26.63 48.63 28.25
CA ALA A 124 -25.87 49.81 27.88
C ALA A 124 -24.87 49.48 26.75
N GLN A 125 -24.88 50.28 25.69
CA GLN A 125 -23.79 50.39 24.71
C GLN A 125 -23.12 51.76 24.86
N ALA A 126 -21.80 51.76 25.00
CA ALA A 126 -20.86 52.85 24.74
C ALA A 126 -19.45 52.22 24.82
N GLY A 127 -18.41 52.67 24.14
CA GLY A 127 -18.25 53.70 23.12
C GLY A 127 -16.87 53.52 22.45
N ALA A 128 -16.56 54.30 21.42
CA ALA A 128 -15.31 54.12 20.65
C ALA A 128 -14.05 54.73 21.30
N ARG A 129 -12.89 54.43 20.69
CA ARG A 129 -11.56 55.12 20.70
C ARG A 129 -10.43 54.40 21.46
N GLY A 130 -9.22 54.49 20.91
CA GLY A 130 -7.96 54.13 21.58
C GLY A 130 -6.99 53.31 20.72
N ALA A 131 -6.15 53.97 19.93
CA ALA A 131 -5.05 53.33 19.20
C ALA A 131 -3.69 53.66 19.84
N ALA A 132 -2.82 52.66 20.01
CA ALA A 132 -1.35 52.74 20.14
C ALA A 132 -0.82 51.29 20.03
N HIS A 133 -0.04 50.84 19.03
CA HIS A 133 1.32 51.20 18.57
C HIS A 133 2.46 50.80 19.53
N ARG A 134 3.57 50.29 18.93
CA ARG A 134 4.79 49.66 19.52
C ARG A 134 4.57 48.19 19.92
N GLU A 135 5.10 47.17 19.24
CA GLU A 135 6.31 46.98 18.40
C GLU A 135 7.64 46.89 19.18
N LEU A 136 8.45 45.87 18.84
CA LEU A 136 9.83 45.59 19.30
C LEU A 136 9.99 45.15 20.79
N SER A 137 10.96 44.30 21.19
CA SER A 137 11.80 43.33 20.45
C SER A 137 12.48 42.32 21.39
N ARG A 138 12.84 41.15 20.83
CA ARG A 138 14.00 40.29 21.11
C ARG A 138 14.70 40.29 22.51
N GLY A 139 14.84 39.07 23.04
CA GLY A 139 16.14 38.55 23.51
C GLY A 139 16.34 38.42 25.02
N GLY A 140 17.04 37.36 25.45
CA GLY A 140 17.49 37.21 26.84
C GLY A 140 17.25 35.84 27.50
N ARG A 141 18.16 34.88 27.25
CA ARG A 141 18.67 33.96 28.29
C ARG A 141 20.10 34.46 28.61
N PRO A 142 20.70 34.24 29.81
CA PRO A 142 20.62 32.97 30.55
C PRO A 142 20.75 33.02 32.10
N ALA A 143 20.86 31.83 32.70
CA ALA A 143 21.69 31.47 33.89
C ALA A 143 21.14 31.57 35.34
N ARG A 144 20.90 30.38 35.91
CA ARG A 144 21.41 29.79 37.20
C ARG A 144 21.30 30.52 38.56
N GLY A 145 20.76 29.77 39.54
CA GLY A 145 21.00 29.88 40.99
C GLY A 145 19.68 29.91 41.80
N GLY A 146 19.49 29.25 42.95
CA GLY A 146 20.30 28.26 43.69
C GLY A 146 19.89 28.19 45.19
N ARG A 147 20.16 27.06 45.87
CA ARG A 147 19.90 26.74 47.32
C ARG A 147 18.43 26.39 47.67
N GLY A 148 18.11 25.51 48.64
CA GLY A 148 18.89 24.55 49.47
C GLY A 148 17.99 23.38 49.93
N ARG A 149 18.47 22.13 50.05
CA ARG A 149 18.92 21.42 51.30
C ARG A 149 17.90 21.45 52.46
N LEU A 150 17.67 20.37 53.22
CA LEU A 150 18.52 19.22 53.62
C LEU A 150 18.10 17.88 52.93
N GLY A 151 18.56 16.66 53.27
CA GLY A 151 19.47 16.18 54.33
C GLY A 151 20.20 14.85 54.03
N GLY A 152 19.92 13.76 54.76
CA GLY A 152 20.70 12.49 54.77
C GLY A 152 20.20 11.49 55.85
N PRO A 153 20.95 10.43 56.25
CA PRO A 153 22.22 9.83 55.74
C PRO A 153 21.97 8.44 55.06
N GLY A 154 22.85 7.75 54.31
CA GLY A 154 24.24 7.28 54.53
C GLY A 154 24.23 5.73 54.67
N ARG A 155 25.16 4.88 54.18
CA ARG A 155 26.48 4.99 53.51
C ARG A 155 26.77 3.72 52.63
N PRO A 156 27.90 3.63 51.88
CA PRO A 156 28.10 2.66 50.77
C PRO A 156 29.27 1.66 50.91
N GLY A 157 29.42 0.76 49.92
CA GLY A 157 30.64 -0.05 49.64
C GLY A 157 30.30 -1.41 49.00
N ALA A 158 31.17 -2.14 48.29
CA ALA A 158 32.46 -1.81 47.66
C ALA A 158 32.78 -2.87 46.56
N ARG A 159 33.84 -2.67 45.78
CA ARG A 159 34.34 -3.64 44.76
C ARG A 159 35.06 -4.82 45.44
N ARG A 160 35.08 -6.01 44.80
CA ARG A 160 36.33 -6.78 44.49
C ARG A 160 36.07 -8.10 43.75
N ALA A 161 37.03 -8.48 42.91
CA ALA A 161 37.30 -9.87 42.54
C ALA A 161 38.33 -10.47 43.52
N PRO A 162 38.56 -11.79 43.49
CA PRO A 162 39.94 -12.24 43.30
C PRO A 162 40.07 -13.48 42.39
N ALA A 163 41.32 -13.91 42.18
CA ALA A 163 41.71 -15.09 41.41
C ALA A 163 42.65 -15.99 42.23
N GLY A 164 42.83 -17.25 41.79
CA GLY A 164 44.11 -17.98 41.93
C GLY A 164 44.16 -19.21 42.85
N ALA A 165 44.97 -20.19 42.41
CA ALA A 165 45.48 -21.40 43.12
C ALA A 165 44.42 -22.46 43.53
N ALA A 166 44.69 -23.78 43.56
CA ALA A 166 45.76 -24.68 43.07
C ALA A 166 45.06 -26.03 42.73
N GLY A 167 45.54 -27.02 41.98
CA GLY A 167 46.87 -27.63 41.84
C GLY A 167 46.81 -29.10 42.32
N ARG A 168 47.59 -30.02 41.70
CA ARG A 168 47.65 -31.50 41.92
C ARG A 168 46.54 -32.33 41.20
N SER A 169 46.75 -33.57 40.73
CA SER A 169 47.97 -34.31 40.32
C SER A 169 47.63 -35.69 39.73
N HIS A 170 48.32 -36.11 38.65
CA HIS A 170 48.53 -37.52 38.19
C HIS A 170 47.28 -38.34 37.77
N GLY A 171 47.34 -39.38 36.92
CA GLY A 171 48.38 -39.93 36.03
C GLY A 171 47.68 -40.58 34.81
N ALA A 172 48.23 -40.58 33.59
CA ALA A 172 49.37 -41.37 33.09
C ALA A 172 49.02 -42.81 32.64
N ARG A 173 49.42 -43.15 31.39
CA ARG A 173 49.51 -44.51 30.76
C ARG A 173 48.18 -45.14 30.27
N ARG A 174 48.13 -46.00 29.23
CA ARG A 174 49.06 -46.31 28.09
C ARG A 174 48.30 -47.13 27.01
N ARG A 175 48.62 -46.89 25.72
CA ARG A 175 48.85 -47.83 24.57
C ARG A 175 47.97 -49.08 24.32
N GLY A 176 47.71 -49.33 23.02
CA GLY A 176 47.32 -50.62 22.41
C GLY A 176 46.25 -50.40 21.32
N ARG A 177 46.48 -50.32 20.00
CA ARG A 177 47.31 -51.05 18.99
C ARG A 177 46.64 -52.35 18.52
N GLY A 178 46.43 -52.47 17.19
CA GLY A 178 45.83 -53.61 16.48
C GLY A 178 44.32 -53.44 16.23
N GLY A 179 43.74 -53.72 15.06
CA GLY A 179 44.27 -54.26 13.80
C GLY A 179 43.41 -55.42 13.30
N GLY A 180 42.77 -55.32 12.13
CA GLY A 180 41.92 -56.40 11.59
C GLY A 180 41.23 -56.03 10.28
N ARG A 181 41.17 -56.97 9.32
CA ARG A 181 40.66 -56.78 7.96
C ARG A 181 39.22 -57.30 7.80
N GLY A 182 38.50 -56.73 6.84
CA GLY A 182 37.71 -57.51 5.86
C GLY A 182 36.25 -57.81 6.22
N GLY A 183 35.36 -57.62 5.22
CA GLY A 183 33.96 -58.02 5.30
C GLY A 183 33.14 -57.43 4.15
N ARG A 184 32.84 -58.23 3.11
CA ARG A 184 31.93 -57.85 2.03
C ARG A 184 30.48 -57.98 2.51
N GLY A 185 29.60 -57.08 2.07
CA GLY A 185 28.15 -57.21 2.34
C GLY A 185 27.32 -56.10 1.70
N ALA A 186 26.88 -56.31 0.46
CA ALA A 186 25.73 -55.57 -0.07
C ALA A 186 24.44 -56.11 0.59
N PRO A 187 23.37 -55.30 0.69
CA PRO A 187 22.30 -55.58 -0.28
C PRO A 187 21.49 -54.35 -0.78
N ARG A 188 21.12 -54.46 -2.06
CA ARG A 188 19.79 -54.14 -2.65
C ARG A 188 19.12 -52.82 -2.27
N GLY A 189 19.12 -51.88 -3.21
CA GLY A 189 18.19 -50.74 -3.21
C GLY A 189 16.78 -51.10 -3.70
N ARG A 190 15.78 -50.39 -3.16
CA ARG A 190 14.46 -50.14 -3.79
C ARG A 190 14.08 -48.67 -3.54
N PRO A 191 13.32 -48.01 -4.44
CA PRO A 191 13.15 -46.55 -4.40
C PRO A 191 12.12 -46.11 -3.34
N GLY A 192 12.59 -45.32 -2.36
CA GLY A 192 11.73 -44.69 -1.35
C GLY A 192 11.17 -43.35 -1.82
N HIS A 193 9.84 -43.26 -1.97
CA HIS A 193 9.14 -42.05 -2.41
C HIS A 193 9.51 -40.79 -1.62
N ALA A 194 9.63 -39.67 -2.34
CA ALA A 194 9.83 -38.34 -1.77
C ALA A 194 8.63 -37.94 -0.88
N ARG A 195 8.78 -38.09 0.44
CA ARG A 195 7.82 -37.53 1.42
C ARG A 195 8.16 -36.07 1.74
N ALA A 196 7.13 -35.24 1.76
CA ALA A 196 7.23 -33.79 1.92
C ALA A 196 8.04 -33.38 3.17
N ARG A 197 8.96 -32.44 3.01
CA ARG A 197 9.77 -31.89 4.10
C ARG A 197 8.88 -31.07 5.04
N ARG A 198 8.73 -31.53 6.29
CA ARG A 198 8.11 -30.78 7.39
C ARG A 198 8.73 -29.37 7.49
N ALA A 199 7.89 -28.36 7.64
CA ALA A 199 8.32 -27.03 8.06
C ALA A 199 8.92 -27.10 9.47
N LEU A 200 9.98 -26.32 9.72
CA LEU A 200 10.60 -26.20 11.04
C LEU A 200 9.69 -25.40 12.00
N PRO A 201 9.60 -25.79 13.29
CA PRO A 201 8.72 -25.13 14.24
C PRO A 201 9.29 -23.79 14.73
N ALA A 202 8.52 -22.71 14.60
CA ALA A 202 8.80 -21.45 15.29
C ALA A 202 8.53 -21.61 16.80
N ARG A 203 9.52 -21.24 17.64
CA ARG A 203 9.53 -21.48 19.10
C ARG A 203 8.22 -21.05 19.81
N GLY A 204 7.65 -22.00 20.56
CA GLY A 204 6.72 -21.76 21.69
C GLY A 204 5.49 -20.92 21.39
N GLY A 205 5.53 -19.62 21.69
CA GLY A 205 4.36 -18.73 21.62
C GLY A 205 4.10 -18.09 20.27
N ALA A 206 5.11 -17.94 19.41
CA ALA A 206 4.95 -17.30 18.10
C ALA A 206 4.25 -18.22 17.08
N GLY A 207 4.66 -19.50 17.04
CA GLY A 207 4.08 -20.50 16.14
C GLY A 207 2.60 -20.75 16.41
N VAL A 208 2.17 -20.79 17.68
CA VAL A 208 0.75 -20.97 18.05
C VAL A 208 -0.11 -19.79 17.59
N ARG A 209 0.36 -18.56 17.78
CA ARG A 209 -0.35 -17.36 17.29
C ARG A 209 -0.39 -17.31 15.76
N GLN A 210 0.68 -17.71 15.06
CA GLN A 210 0.67 -17.80 13.59
C GLN A 210 -0.30 -18.88 13.09
N ALA A 211 -0.29 -20.07 13.69
CA ALA A 211 -1.20 -21.17 13.34
C ALA A 211 -2.68 -20.82 13.58
N ALA A 212 -2.99 -20.16 14.71
CA ALA A 212 -4.34 -19.65 14.98
C ALA A 212 -4.75 -18.58 13.95
N THR A 213 -3.84 -17.67 13.59
CA THR A 213 -4.09 -16.64 12.56
C THR A 213 -4.34 -17.28 11.18
N ALA A 214 -3.55 -18.27 10.80
CA ALA A 214 -3.71 -19.00 9.54
C ALA A 214 -5.06 -19.74 9.48
N ARG A 215 -5.45 -20.41 10.55
CA ARG A 215 -6.79 -21.06 10.67
C ARG A 215 -7.93 -20.05 10.60
N LEU A 216 -7.76 -18.84 11.15
CA LEU A 216 -8.76 -17.76 11.04
C LEU A 216 -8.90 -17.27 9.59
N LEU A 217 -7.78 -17.04 8.91
CA LEU A 217 -7.75 -16.62 7.51
C LEU A 217 -8.34 -17.70 6.58
N GLU A 218 -7.96 -18.97 6.76
CA GLU A 218 -8.56 -20.08 6.02
C GLU A 218 -10.07 -20.19 6.31
N GLY A 219 -10.49 -20.03 7.56
CA GLY A 219 -11.91 -20.00 7.94
C GLY A 219 -12.69 -18.82 7.35
N TRP A 220 -12.03 -17.68 7.09
CA TRP A 220 -12.61 -16.54 6.36
C TRP A 220 -12.67 -16.77 4.85
N GLU A 221 -11.74 -17.52 4.25
CA GLU A 221 -11.74 -17.86 2.82
C GLU A 221 -12.73 -18.99 2.50
N ARG A 222 -12.66 -20.09 3.25
CA ARG A 222 -13.35 -21.38 2.97
C ARG A 222 -14.53 -21.68 3.89
N GLY A 223 -14.59 -21.03 5.05
CA GLY A 223 -15.57 -21.33 6.11
C GLY A 223 -14.95 -22.05 7.31
N PHE A 224 -15.57 -21.90 8.47
CA PHE A 224 -15.17 -22.57 9.71
C PHE A 224 -15.91 -23.91 9.90
N SER A 225 -15.32 -24.82 10.68
CA SER A 225 -16.02 -26.01 11.18
C SER A 225 -17.23 -25.62 12.07
N PRO A 226 -18.23 -26.51 12.25
CA PRO A 226 -19.55 -26.13 12.75
C PRO A 226 -19.55 -25.39 14.11
N ALA A 227 -18.81 -25.86 15.10
CA ALA A 227 -18.80 -25.24 16.43
C ALA A 227 -18.18 -23.81 16.44
N PRO A 228 -16.96 -23.57 15.90
CA PRO A 228 -16.47 -22.21 15.70
C PRO A 228 -17.36 -21.35 14.80
N ALA A 229 -17.98 -21.94 13.76
CA ALA A 229 -18.88 -21.22 12.86
C ALA A 229 -20.14 -20.70 13.56
N ALA A 230 -20.67 -21.43 14.55
CA ALA A 230 -21.81 -21.03 15.36
C ALA A 230 -21.46 -19.87 16.31
N LEU A 231 -20.36 -20.01 17.06
CA LEU A 231 -19.88 -18.97 17.99
C LEU A 231 -19.56 -17.66 17.26
N LEU A 232 -18.73 -17.72 16.21
CA LEU A 232 -18.39 -16.54 15.42
C LEU A 232 -19.61 -15.97 14.67
N GLY A 233 -20.58 -16.82 14.32
CA GLY A 233 -21.86 -16.41 13.75
C GLY A 233 -22.76 -15.65 14.73
N ALA A 234 -22.72 -15.97 16.03
CA ALA A 234 -23.39 -15.19 17.07
C ALA A 234 -22.76 -13.79 17.21
N LEU A 235 -21.43 -13.71 17.29
CA LEU A 235 -20.71 -12.44 17.34
C LEU A 235 -20.95 -11.59 16.08
N ALA A 236 -21.01 -12.22 14.90
CA ALA A 236 -21.29 -11.53 13.63
C ALA A 236 -22.71 -10.95 13.55
N ARG A 237 -23.69 -11.52 14.28
CA ARG A 237 -25.03 -10.92 14.44
C ARG A 237 -24.98 -9.65 15.28
N GLY A 238 -24.25 -9.66 16.39
CA GLY A 238 -24.01 -8.46 17.21
C GLY A 238 -23.32 -7.35 16.41
N TYR A 239 -22.27 -7.70 15.66
CA TYR A 239 -21.55 -6.77 14.78
C TYR A 239 -22.47 -6.19 13.69
N ARG A 240 -23.33 -7.01 13.07
CA ARG A 240 -24.36 -6.54 12.12
C ARG A 240 -25.31 -5.53 12.76
N GLY A 241 -25.76 -5.78 13.99
CA GLY A 241 -26.62 -4.86 14.74
C GLY A 241 -25.95 -3.51 14.99
N ALA A 242 -24.69 -3.52 15.42
CA ALA A 242 -23.91 -2.30 15.61
C ALA A 242 -23.70 -1.50 14.30
N LEU A 243 -23.46 -2.19 13.17
CA LEU A 243 -23.40 -1.54 11.86
C LEU A 243 -24.75 -0.94 11.45
N ALA A 244 -25.86 -1.68 11.64
CA ALA A 244 -27.20 -1.19 11.30
C ALA A 244 -27.59 0.05 12.14
N LEU A 245 -27.27 0.05 13.44
CA LEU A 245 -27.45 1.22 14.31
C LEU A 245 -26.60 2.39 13.84
N ARG A 246 -25.32 2.17 13.49
CA ARG A 246 -24.44 3.22 12.95
C ARG A 246 -25.03 3.84 11.67
N GLU A 247 -25.52 3.02 10.75
CA GLU A 247 -26.15 3.49 9.51
C GLU A 247 -27.45 4.26 9.77
N TRP A 248 -28.28 3.79 10.70
CA TRP A 248 -29.47 4.50 11.14
C TRP A 248 -29.13 5.87 11.75
N LEU A 249 -28.09 5.96 12.59
CA LEU A 249 -27.63 7.23 13.17
C LEU A 249 -27.15 8.25 12.12
N TYR A 250 -26.54 7.79 11.01
CA TYR A 250 -26.23 8.66 9.86
C TYR A 250 -27.50 9.05 9.08
N ALA A 251 -28.43 8.12 8.89
CA ALA A 251 -29.69 8.39 8.19
C ALA A 251 -30.61 9.38 8.94
N GLN A 252 -30.60 9.37 10.28
CA GLN A 252 -31.29 10.36 11.12
C GLN A 252 -30.51 11.68 11.29
N GLY A 253 -29.29 11.80 10.75
CA GLY A 253 -28.46 13.00 10.89
C GLY A 253 -27.88 13.26 12.29
N VAL A 254 -28.00 12.28 13.20
CA VAL A 254 -27.37 12.30 14.53
C VAL A 254 -25.85 12.25 14.38
N LEU A 255 -25.35 11.34 13.55
CA LEU A 255 -23.98 11.37 13.06
C LEU A 255 -23.94 12.16 11.74
N ARG A 256 -23.01 13.12 11.64
CA ARG A 256 -22.92 14.03 10.50
C ARG A 256 -21.69 13.73 9.64
N ALA A 257 -21.91 13.60 8.33
CA ALA A 257 -20.85 13.65 7.34
C ALA A 257 -20.54 15.12 6.99
N ARG A 258 -19.27 15.49 6.91
CA ARG A 258 -18.81 16.83 6.52
C ARG A 258 -18.33 16.83 5.08
N ARG A 259 -18.52 17.93 4.34
CA ARG A 259 -17.91 18.14 3.01
C ARG A 259 -16.66 18.99 3.14
N VAL A 260 -15.72 18.82 2.23
CA VAL A 260 -14.64 19.78 1.95
C VAL A 260 -14.90 20.45 0.60
N GLU A 261 -14.20 21.55 0.31
CA GLU A 261 -14.40 22.39 -0.87
C GLU A 261 -14.10 21.67 -2.20
N CYS A 262 -13.11 20.78 -2.21
CA CYS A 262 -12.73 20.02 -3.40
C CYS A 262 -13.51 18.68 -3.56
N PRO A 263 -13.43 18.04 -4.75
CA PRO A 263 -13.90 16.66 -4.93
C PRO A 263 -13.15 15.64 -4.08
N VAL A 264 -13.87 14.63 -3.57
CA VAL A 264 -13.32 13.52 -2.76
C VAL A 264 -13.57 12.17 -3.44
N VAL A 265 -12.49 11.52 -3.88
CA VAL A 265 -12.47 10.11 -4.31
C VAL A 265 -12.20 9.22 -3.10
N SER A 266 -12.88 8.08 -3.01
CA SER A 266 -12.59 7.06 -2.01
C SER A 266 -12.26 5.74 -2.67
N ILE A 267 -11.05 5.23 -2.41
CA ILE A 267 -10.66 3.86 -2.73
C ILE A 267 -10.82 3.04 -1.45
N GLY A 268 -11.54 1.92 -1.51
CA GLY A 268 -11.70 1.03 -0.37
C GLY A 268 -12.15 -0.36 -0.76
N ASN A 269 -12.44 -1.22 0.21
CA ASN A 269 -12.93 -2.56 -0.04
C ASN A 269 -13.94 -3.01 1.04
N LEU A 270 -14.62 -4.12 0.78
CA LEU A 270 -15.58 -4.72 1.73
C LEU A 270 -14.99 -5.80 2.62
N THR A 271 -13.83 -6.36 2.28
CA THR A 271 -13.20 -7.49 2.99
C THR A 271 -12.03 -7.05 3.89
N VAL A 272 -11.65 -7.87 4.85
CA VAL A 272 -10.32 -7.79 5.50
C VAL A 272 -9.31 -8.52 4.61
N GLY A 273 -8.11 -7.95 4.47
CA GLY A 273 -7.05 -8.47 3.60
C GLY A 273 -6.70 -7.55 2.42
N GLY A 274 -5.65 -7.93 1.69
CA GLY A 274 -5.10 -7.19 0.56
C GLY A 274 -5.97 -7.28 -0.69
N THR A 275 -6.55 -6.15 -1.08
CA THR A 275 -7.39 -5.97 -2.28
C THR A 275 -6.78 -5.04 -3.33
N GLY A 276 -5.49 -4.70 -3.21
CA GLY A 276 -4.82 -3.81 -4.15
C GLY A 276 -5.14 -2.33 -3.99
N LYS A 277 -5.61 -1.90 -2.81
CA LYS A 277 -5.96 -0.50 -2.55
C LYS A 277 -4.80 0.46 -2.82
N THR A 278 -3.57 0.12 -2.39
CA THR A 278 -2.41 1.01 -2.56
C THR A 278 -2.08 1.28 -4.03
N PRO A 279 -1.96 0.27 -4.92
CA PRO A 279 -1.90 0.49 -6.37
C PRO A 279 -3.11 1.22 -6.98
N ALA A 280 -4.33 1.00 -6.46
CA ALA A 280 -5.53 1.69 -6.96
C ALA A 280 -5.61 3.17 -6.55
N VAL A 281 -5.11 3.52 -5.36
CA VAL A 281 -4.92 4.91 -4.91
C VAL A 281 -3.90 5.61 -5.81
N GLU A 282 -2.80 4.95 -6.14
CA GLU A 282 -1.81 5.46 -7.08
C GLU A 282 -2.41 5.70 -8.48
N LEU A 283 -3.17 4.75 -9.03
CA LEU A 283 -3.88 4.92 -10.30
C LEU A 283 -4.83 6.13 -10.25
N ALA A 284 -5.65 6.25 -9.20
CA ALA A 284 -6.57 7.38 -9.03
C ALA A 284 -5.86 8.74 -8.94
N VAL A 285 -4.72 8.79 -8.24
CA VAL A 285 -3.90 10.00 -8.13
C VAL A 285 -3.27 10.38 -9.48
N ARG A 286 -2.80 9.41 -10.27
CA ARG A 286 -2.28 9.65 -11.63
C ARG A 286 -3.37 10.16 -12.56
N THR A 287 -4.54 9.51 -12.60
CA THR A 287 -5.70 9.96 -13.38
C THR A 287 -6.11 11.39 -13.02
N LEU A 288 -6.11 11.76 -11.73
CA LEU A 288 -6.41 13.14 -11.31
C LEU A 288 -5.33 14.15 -11.76
N ARG A 289 -4.05 13.77 -11.75
CA ARG A 289 -2.95 14.60 -12.25
C ARG A 289 -3.02 14.80 -13.77
N GLU A 290 -3.32 13.75 -14.52
CA GLU A 290 -3.56 13.79 -15.98
C GLU A 290 -4.73 14.73 -16.32
N LEU A 291 -5.78 14.76 -15.48
CA LEU A 291 -6.92 15.69 -15.58
C LEU A 291 -6.62 17.09 -14.98
N GLY A 292 -5.34 17.46 -14.79
CA GLY A 292 -4.92 18.79 -14.35
C GLY A 292 -5.21 19.14 -12.89
N ARG A 293 -5.65 18.18 -12.07
CA ARG A 293 -5.88 18.40 -10.63
C ARG A 293 -4.61 18.17 -9.82
N ARG A 294 -4.52 18.84 -8.66
CA ARG A 294 -3.49 18.64 -7.64
C ARG A 294 -4.07 17.80 -6.50
N PRO A 295 -4.00 16.46 -6.54
CA PRO A 295 -4.56 15.62 -5.47
C PRO A 295 -3.70 15.64 -4.20
N ALA A 296 -4.30 15.31 -3.06
CA ALA A 296 -3.62 14.76 -1.88
C ALA A 296 -4.22 13.41 -1.48
N VAL A 297 -3.42 12.57 -0.83
CA VAL A 297 -3.84 11.26 -0.32
C VAL A 297 -4.05 11.33 1.19
N ILE A 298 -5.21 10.88 1.65
CA ILE A 298 -5.56 10.82 3.07
C ILE A 298 -5.76 9.36 3.48
N SER A 299 -4.89 8.84 4.35
CA SER A 299 -4.95 7.46 4.84
C SER A 299 -5.28 7.39 6.33
N ARG A 300 -5.60 6.17 6.84
CA ARG A 300 -5.71 5.94 8.28
C ARG A 300 -4.39 6.16 9.00
N GLY A 301 -3.28 5.78 8.38
CA GLY A 301 -2.02 5.47 9.06
C GLY A 301 -2.19 4.28 10.01
N TYR A 302 -2.49 3.11 9.46
CA TYR A 302 -2.68 1.87 10.24
C TYR A 302 -1.36 1.41 10.88
N ARG A 303 -1.43 0.83 12.09
CA ARG A 303 -0.28 0.41 12.93
C ARG A 303 0.80 1.47 13.24
N ARG A 304 0.62 2.73 12.84
CA ARG A 304 1.54 3.81 13.16
C ARG A 304 1.60 4.06 14.68
N ARG A 305 2.77 4.47 15.18
CA ARG A 305 2.96 4.82 16.61
C ARG A 305 2.42 6.22 16.96
N SER A 306 2.32 7.09 15.96
CA SER A 306 1.99 8.51 16.12
C SER A 306 0.48 8.77 16.26
N ARG A 307 0.10 9.90 16.88
CA ARG A 307 -1.29 10.31 17.12
C ARG A 307 -1.62 11.62 16.42
N GLY A 308 -2.92 11.90 16.27
CA GLY A 308 -3.43 13.09 15.58
C GLY A 308 -3.36 13.00 14.06
N VAL A 309 -3.52 14.16 13.41
CA VAL A 309 -3.29 14.35 11.97
C VAL A 309 -1.81 14.66 11.74
N GLN A 310 -1.16 13.96 10.81
CA GLN A 310 0.26 14.15 10.51
C GLN A 310 0.53 14.09 9.00
N VAL A 311 1.45 14.94 8.53
CA VAL A 311 1.90 14.96 7.14
C VAL A 311 3.03 13.95 6.99
N VAL A 312 2.81 12.90 6.21
CA VAL A 312 3.80 11.88 5.87
C VAL A 312 4.73 12.37 4.77
N ALA A 313 4.19 13.06 3.78
CA ALA A 313 4.94 13.78 2.75
C ALA A 313 4.20 15.05 2.35
N ASP A 314 4.94 16.07 1.97
CA ASP A 314 4.41 17.27 1.32
C ASP A 314 4.81 17.31 -0.17
N THR A 315 4.64 18.46 -0.81
CA THR A 315 4.99 18.66 -2.22
C THR A 315 6.51 18.64 -2.49
N ALA A 316 7.35 18.72 -1.46
CA ALA A 316 8.81 18.80 -1.59
C ALA A 316 9.53 17.53 -1.10
N ALA A 317 9.10 16.95 0.02
CA ALA A 317 9.79 15.81 0.64
C ALA A 317 8.88 14.92 1.50
N ILE A 318 9.32 13.67 1.66
CA ILE A 318 8.83 12.75 2.69
C ILE A 318 9.32 13.26 4.05
N ARG A 319 8.40 13.35 5.01
CA ARG A 319 8.60 13.93 6.35
C ARG A 319 8.60 12.89 7.46
N LEU A 320 7.87 11.78 7.28
CA LEU A 320 7.75 10.70 8.26
C LEU A 320 8.08 9.35 7.62
N ASP A 321 8.73 8.50 8.39
CA ASP A 321 9.16 7.17 7.93
C ASP A 321 8.08 6.10 8.24
N ALA A 322 8.21 4.88 7.70
CA ALA A 322 7.19 3.82 7.78
C ALA A 322 6.74 3.47 9.22
N ASP A 323 7.62 3.59 10.20
CA ASP A 323 7.33 3.35 11.63
C ASP A 323 6.41 4.42 12.26
N GLU A 324 6.45 5.65 11.72
CA GLU A 324 5.73 6.83 12.23
C GLU A 324 4.47 7.13 11.40
N ALA A 325 4.51 6.85 10.10
CA ALA A 325 3.41 7.03 9.16
C ALA A 325 2.48 5.81 9.07
N GLY A 326 3.04 4.60 9.25
CA GLY A 326 2.49 3.34 8.76
C GLY A 326 3.09 2.98 7.38
N ASP A 327 3.22 1.67 7.14
CA ASP A 327 3.87 1.10 5.94
C ASP A 327 3.18 1.52 4.64
N GLU A 328 1.85 1.46 4.59
CA GLU A 328 1.06 1.84 3.40
C GLU A 328 1.15 3.33 3.07
N ALA A 329 1.20 4.21 4.08
CA ALA A 329 1.27 5.66 3.87
C ALA A 329 2.67 6.12 3.42
N PHE A 330 3.73 5.51 3.98
CA PHE A 330 5.10 5.72 3.52
C PHE A 330 5.31 5.21 2.09
N LEU A 331 4.75 4.05 1.75
CA LEU A 331 4.78 3.48 0.40
C LEU A 331 4.12 4.42 -0.63
N LEU A 332 2.94 4.97 -0.31
CA LEU A 332 2.27 5.96 -1.15
C LEU A 332 3.10 7.25 -1.31
N ALA A 333 3.69 7.76 -0.23
CA ALA A 333 4.56 8.92 -0.27
C ALA A 333 5.79 8.73 -1.18
N ARG A 334 6.40 7.53 -1.18
CA ARG A 334 7.53 7.19 -2.06
C ARG A 334 7.14 7.12 -3.53
N ARG A 335 5.99 6.51 -3.85
CA ARG A 335 5.52 6.34 -5.23
C ARG A 335 4.90 7.60 -5.83
N LEU A 336 4.48 8.54 -5.01
CA LEU A 336 3.77 9.75 -5.42
C LEU A 336 4.56 11.02 -5.08
N PRO A 337 5.78 11.20 -5.64
CA PRO A 337 6.57 12.40 -5.38
C PRO A 337 5.78 13.66 -5.77
N GLY A 338 5.83 14.67 -4.90
CA GLY A 338 5.06 15.91 -5.04
C GLY A 338 3.55 15.79 -4.77
N VAL A 339 3.07 14.68 -4.18
CA VAL A 339 1.70 14.55 -3.68
C VAL A 339 1.72 14.63 -2.15
N PRO A 340 0.97 15.55 -1.52
CA PRO A 340 0.82 15.53 -0.08
C PRO A 340 0.13 14.25 0.38
N VAL A 341 0.77 13.52 1.30
CA VAL A 341 0.22 12.32 1.94
C VAL A 341 0.02 12.62 3.42
N VAL A 342 -1.20 12.51 3.91
CA VAL A 342 -1.58 12.85 5.28
C VAL A 342 -2.25 11.66 5.95
N VAL A 343 -1.85 11.35 7.18
CA VAL A 343 -2.47 10.30 8.00
C VAL A 343 -3.26 10.91 9.15
N GLY A 344 -4.47 10.41 9.39
CA GLY A 344 -5.32 10.93 10.46
C GLY A 344 -6.42 9.95 10.84
N ALA A 345 -6.83 9.95 12.12
CA ALA A 345 -8.03 9.24 12.55
C ALA A 345 -9.27 9.93 11.97
N ASN A 346 -9.36 11.25 12.11
CA ASN A 346 -10.33 12.10 11.45
C ASN A 346 -9.86 12.47 10.03
N ARG A 347 -10.57 12.01 8.99
CA ARG A 347 -10.20 12.33 7.58
C ARG A 347 -10.63 13.72 7.19
N TYR A 348 -11.67 14.27 7.82
CA TYR A 348 -12.09 15.64 7.55
C TYR A 348 -10.98 16.63 7.96
N GLU A 349 -10.44 16.49 9.17
CA GLU A 349 -9.31 17.31 9.63
C GLU A 349 -8.04 17.10 8.79
N ALA A 350 -7.74 15.86 8.39
CA ALA A 350 -6.60 15.56 7.52
C ALA A 350 -6.77 16.15 6.11
N ALA A 351 -7.98 16.08 5.53
CA ALA A 351 -8.29 16.69 4.24
C ALA A 351 -8.26 18.23 4.31
N ARG A 352 -8.80 18.82 5.38
CA ARG A 352 -8.69 20.26 5.65
C ARG A 352 -7.24 20.71 5.73
N LEU A 353 -6.42 20.04 6.54
CA LEU A 353 -5.00 20.35 6.63
C LEU A 353 -4.29 20.25 5.27
N ALA A 354 -4.65 19.29 4.42
CA ALA A 354 -4.10 19.18 3.08
C ALA A 354 -4.52 20.35 2.16
N LEU A 355 -5.80 20.75 2.22
CA LEU A 355 -6.35 21.90 1.49
C LEU A 355 -5.69 23.21 1.93
N ASP A 356 -5.79 23.50 3.22
CA ASP A 356 -5.39 24.77 3.83
C ASP A 356 -3.87 25.01 3.71
N ARG A 357 -3.05 23.93 3.69
CA ARG A 357 -1.58 24.04 3.66
C ARG A 357 -0.93 23.85 2.29
N TYR A 358 -1.55 23.10 1.38
CA TYR A 358 -0.91 22.68 0.11
C TYR A 358 -1.72 23.04 -1.16
N GLY A 359 -2.84 23.75 -1.04
CA GLY A 359 -3.59 24.27 -2.19
C GLY A 359 -4.07 23.17 -3.15
N VAL A 360 -4.39 22.00 -2.60
CA VAL A 360 -4.83 20.82 -3.35
C VAL A 360 -6.24 21.02 -3.89
N THR A 361 -6.54 20.38 -5.02
CA THR A 361 -7.82 20.55 -5.73
C THR A 361 -8.61 19.25 -5.83
N ALA A 362 -8.14 18.18 -5.19
CA ALA A 362 -8.82 16.90 -5.06
C ALA A 362 -8.27 16.12 -3.86
N ILE A 363 -9.08 15.23 -3.29
CA ILE A 363 -8.68 14.34 -2.20
C ILE A 363 -8.92 12.89 -2.63
N VAL A 364 -7.94 12.01 -2.38
CA VAL A 364 -8.09 10.55 -2.52
C VAL A 364 -7.99 9.91 -1.15
N LEU A 365 -9.06 9.25 -0.71
CA LEU A 365 -9.09 8.50 0.55
C LEU A 365 -8.60 7.08 0.33
N ASP A 366 -7.57 6.72 1.08
CA ASP A 366 -7.10 5.34 1.22
C ASP A 366 -7.89 4.64 2.35
N ASP A 367 -8.43 3.46 2.03
CA ASP A 367 -9.39 2.69 2.84
C ASP A 367 -10.64 3.49 3.27
N GLY A 368 -11.19 4.28 2.35
CA GLY A 368 -12.26 5.26 2.60
C GLY A 368 -13.70 4.71 2.67
N PHE A 369 -13.95 3.47 2.23
CA PHE A 369 -15.33 2.99 2.00
C PHE A 369 -16.18 2.90 3.28
N GLN A 370 -15.62 2.34 4.37
CA GLN A 370 -16.25 2.30 5.69
C GLN A 370 -16.34 3.68 6.37
N HIS A 371 -15.61 4.67 5.87
CA HIS A 371 -15.49 5.98 6.51
C HIS A 371 -16.64 6.90 6.10
N ARG A 372 -17.42 7.34 7.09
CA ARG A 372 -18.69 8.06 6.88
C ARG A 372 -18.65 9.54 7.26
N THR A 373 -17.67 10.00 8.04
CA THR A 373 -17.63 11.39 8.55
C THR A 373 -17.14 12.40 7.50
N LEU A 374 -16.60 11.94 6.37
CA LEU A 374 -16.26 12.76 5.21
C LEU A 374 -17.13 12.30 4.02
N VAL A 375 -17.84 13.25 3.41
CA VAL A 375 -18.63 13.00 2.20
C VAL A 375 -17.69 12.69 1.03
N LYS A 376 -18.08 11.71 0.22
CA LYS A 376 -17.34 11.21 -0.93
C LYS A 376 -18.16 11.51 -2.17
N ASP A 377 -17.51 12.07 -3.19
CA ASP A 377 -18.14 12.42 -4.47
C ASP A 377 -17.95 11.29 -5.52
N LEU A 378 -16.96 10.41 -5.31
CA LEU A 378 -16.77 9.16 -6.06
C LEU A 378 -16.32 8.04 -5.11
N GLU A 379 -17.04 6.91 -5.06
CA GLU A 379 -16.65 5.72 -4.29
C GLU A 379 -16.26 4.57 -5.24
N VAL A 380 -15.01 4.12 -5.16
CA VAL A 380 -14.47 2.95 -5.87
C VAL A 380 -14.26 1.80 -4.88
N VAL A 381 -14.82 0.63 -5.19
CA VAL A 381 -14.67 -0.57 -4.36
C VAL A 381 -13.77 -1.59 -5.06
N MET A 382 -12.65 -1.90 -4.42
CA MET A 382 -11.73 -2.96 -4.81
C MET A 382 -12.28 -4.32 -4.38
N VAL A 383 -12.37 -5.25 -5.33
CA VAL A 383 -12.84 -6.63 -5.13
C VAL A 383 -11.80 -7.57 -5.76
N ARG A 384 -11.40 -8.64 -5.08
CA ARG A 384 -10.50 -9.63 -5.69
C ARG A 384 -11.25 -10.44 -6.74
N ALA A 385 -10.58 -10.78 -7.84
CA ALA A 385 -11.11 -11.77 -8.78
C ALA A 385 -11.24 -13.16 -8.13
N ALA A 386 -10.19 -13.61 -7.46
CA ALA A 386 -10.23 -14.83 -6.66
C ALA A 386 -11.04 -14.64 -5.37
N ASN A 387 -12.07 -15.46 -5.20
CA ASN A 387 -12.96 -15.51 -4.03
C ASN A 387 -13.40 -14.11 -3.53
N PRO A 388 -14.29 -13.41 -4.26
CA PRO A 388 -14.63 -11.99 -4.02
C PRO A 388 -15.02 -11.65 -2.57
N TRP A 389 -15.77 -12.55 -1.91
CA TRP A 389 -16.42 -12.31 -0.63
C TRP A 389 -15.93 -13.22 0.51
N GLY A 390 -14.93 -14.09 0.25
CA GLY A 390 -14.59 -15.18 1.15
C GLY A 390 -15.78 -16.10 1.40
N ASN A 391 -15.94 -16.54 2.65
CA ASN A 391 -17.07 -17.32 3.13
C ASN A 391 -18.42 -16.54 3.17
N GLY A 392 -18.45 -15.28 2.71
CA GLY A 392 -19.66 -14.44 2.62
C GLY A 392 -20.21 -13.93 3.95
N ARG A 393 -19.54 -14.17 5.08
CA ARG A 393 -19.98 -13.74 6.41
C ARG A 393 -19.30 -12.43 6.86
N LEU A 394 -19.99 -11.72 7.75
CA LEU A 394 -19.46 -10.55 8.45
C LEU A 394 -18.43 -10.94 9.51
N LEU A 395 -17.54 -10.01 9.83
CA LEU A 395 -16.64 -10.12 10.97
C LEU A 395 -17.42 -10.39 12.28
N PRO A 396 -16.87 -11.22 13.20
CA PRO A 396 -15.63 -12.00 13.07
C PRO A 396 -15.84 -13.36 12.35
N GLY A 397 -17.07 -13.73 11.99
CA GLY A 397 -17.39 -15.01 11.33
C GLY A 397 -17.01 -15.13 9.85
N GLY A 398 -16.54 -14.06 9.24
CA GLY A 398 -16.03 -13.98 7.88
C GLY A 398 -15.30 -12.67 7.62
N PRO A 399 -14.75 -12.46 6.41
CA PRO A 399 -13.89 -11.32 6.13
C PRO A 399 -14.67 -10.01 5.91
N LEU A 400 -16.00 -10.02 5.79
CA LEU A 400 -16.75 -8.82 5.42
C LEU A 400 -16.81 -7.79 6.56
N ARG A 401 -16.32 -6.59 6.27
CA ARG A 401 -16.34 -5.39 7.13
C ARG A 401 -17.72 -4.73 7.19
N GLU A 402 -18.49 -4.82 6.11
CA GLU A 402 -19.85 -4.30 5.98
C GLU A 402 -20.70 -5.28 5.15
N PRO A 403 -22.03 -5.29 5.25
CA PRO A 403 -22.89 -6.16 4.45
C PRO A 403 -22.72 -5.91 2.95
N LEU A 404 -22.86 -6.93 2.11
CA LEU A 404 -22.71 -6.79 0.65
C LEU A 404 -23.70 -5.79 0.02
N ALA A 405 -24.89 -5.61 0.61
CA ALA A 405 -25.83 -4.54 0.24
C ALA A 405 -25.22 -3.13 0.30
N ALA A 406 -24.12 -2.92 1.04
CA ALA A 406 -23.39 -1.65 1.04
C ALA A 406 -22.74 -1.33 -0.32
N LEU A 407 -22.58 -2.31 -1.23
CA LEU A 407 -22.11 -2.10 -2.61
C LEU A 407 -22.95 -1.08 -3.37
N ALA A 408 -24.23 -0.88 -3.03
CA ALA A 408 -25.09 0.14 -3.64
C ALA A 408 -24.59 1.60 -3.44
N ARG A 409 -23.54 1.83 -2.64
CA ARG A 409 -22.84 3.11 -2.52
C ARG A 409 -21.67 3.29 -3.49
N ALA A 410 -21.18 2.19 -4.05
CA ALA A 410 -20.09 2.22 -5.01
C ALA A 410 -20.57 2.86 -6.32
N HIS A 411 -19.70 3.64 -6.93
CA HIS A 411 -19.90 4.22 -8.26
C HIS A 411 -19.18 3.39 -9.33
N LEU A 412 -18.12 2.69 -8.92
CA LEU A 412 -17.33 1.74 -9.70
C LEU A 412 -16.91 0.58 -8.76
N VAL A 413 -16.89 -0.64 -9.28
CA VAL A 413 -16.15 -1.77 -8.69
C VAL A 413 -14.95 -2.09 -9.58
N VAL A 414 -13.80 -2.40 -8.99
CA VAL A 414 -12.62 -2.87 -9.71
C VAL A 414 -12.30 -4.30 -9.29
N ALA A 415 -12.39 -5.22 -10.26
CA ALA A 415 -12.03 -6.63 -10.14
C ALA A 415 -10.50 -6.79 -10.23
N ALA A 416 -9.81 -6.64 -9.10
CA ALA A 416 -8.36 -6.68 -9.02
C ALA A 416 -7.82 -8.12 -9.05
N GLY A 417 -6.85 -8.35 -9.94
CA GLY A 417 -6.33 -9.68 -10.25
C GLY A 417 -7.24 -10.46 -11.21
N ALA A 418 -8.09 -9.78 -11.98
CA ALA A 418 -8.81 -10.40 -13.09
C ALA A 418 -7.86 -10.53 -14.28
N GLU A 419 -7.15 -11.66 -14.33
CA GLU A 419 -6.15 -11.98 -15.36
C GLU A 419 -6.81 -12.28 -16.72
N ASP A 420 -8.10 -12.68 -16.74
CA ASP A 420 -8.88 -13.00 -17.93
C ASP A 420 -10.35 -12.50 -17.87
N ALA A 421 -11.08 -12.68 -18.97
CA ALA A 421 -12.50 -12.34 -19.07
C ALA A 421 -13.41 -13.19 -18.16
N ALA A 422 -13.02 -14.45 -17.87
CA ALA A 422 -13.80 -15.35 -17.03
C ALA A 422 -13.81 -14.90 -15.56
N GLY A 423 -12.65 -14.49 -15.04
CA GLY A 423 -12.48 -13.91 -13.71
C GLY A 423 -13.23 -12.58 -13.56
N LEU A 424 -13.16 -11.70 -14.57
CA LEU A 424 -13.96 -10.48 -14.58
C LEU A 424 -15.47 -10.78 -14.55
N ALA A 425 -15.95 -11.69 -15.40
CA ALA A 425 -17.35 -12.09 -15.45
C ALA A 425 -17.82 -12.75 -14.13
N ALA A 426 -16.96 -13.50 -13.45
CA ALA A 426 -17.24 -14.07 -12.13
C ALA A 426 -17.43 -12.99 -11.07
N VAL A 427 -16.58 -11.94 -11.03
CA VAL A 427 -16.78 -10.78 -10.15
C VAL A 427 -18.04 -10.02 -10.52
N ALA A 428 -18.30 -9.77 -11.81
CA ALA A 428 -19.50 -9.08 -12.28
C ALA A 428 -20.78 -9.78 -11.80
N ARG A 429 -20.90 -11.10 -11.97
CA ARG A 429 -22.02 -11.89 -11.40
C ARG A 429 -22.07 -11.84 -9.87
N ALA A 430 -20.92 -11.77 -9.20
CA ALA A 430 -20.87 -11.70 -7.74
C ALA A 430 -21.31 -10.33 -7.18
N VAL A 431 -21.07 -9.24 -7.91
CA VAL A 431 -21.51 -7.87 -7.61
C VAL A 431 -22.96 -7.64 -7.97
N ALA A 432 -23.40 -8.09 -9.16
CA ALA A 432 -24.74 -7.84 -9.69
C ALA A 432 -25.86 -8.40 -8.77
N ARG A 433 -25.59 -9.46 -8.00
CA ARG A 433 -26.49 -10.00 -6.96
C ARG A 433 -26.84 -9.01 -5.83
N TRP A 434 -26.07 -7.92 -5.67
CA TRP A 434 -26.22 -6.94 -4.60
C TRP A 434 -26.28 -5.50 -5.08
N ALA A 435 -25.71 -5.21 -6.26
CA ALA A 435 -25.66 -3.88 -6.86
C ALA A 435 -25.59 -4.00 -8.40
N PRO A 436 -26.70 -4.35 -9.09
CA PRO A 436 -26.71 -4.59 -10.53
C PRO A 436 -26.36 -3.34 -11.36
N GLU A 437 -26.70 -2.15 -10.86
CA GLU A 437 -26.41 -0.86 -11.50
C GLU A 437 -24.93 -0.43 -11.39
N VAL A 438 -24.10 -1.14 -10.62
CA VAL A 438 -22.70 -0.74 -10.37
C VAL A 438 -21.78 -1.43 -11.38
N PRO A 439 -21.13 -0.67 -12.29
CA PRO A 439 -20.25 -1.25 -13.30
C PRO A 439 -19.00 -1.86 -12.66
N VAL A 440 -18.54 -2.96 -13.26
CA VAL A 440 -17.36 -3.72 -12.81
C VAL A 440 -16.26 -3.62 -13.86
N LEU A 441 -15.13 -3.05 -13.45
CA LEU A 441 -13.92 -2.86 -14.26
C LEU A 441 -12.95 -4.03 -14.07
N GLY A 442 -12.28 -4.45 -15.12
CA GLY A 442 -11.21 -5.45 -15.04
C GLY A 442 -9.88 -4.79 -14.69
N ALA A 443 -9.09 -5.41 -13.80
CA ALA A 443 -7.74 -4.93 -13.51
C ALA A 443 -6.76 -6.06 -13.15
N ARG A 444 -5.52 -5.93 -13.61
CA ARG A 444 -4.40 -6.82 -13.29
C ARG A 444 -3.28 -6.08 -12.56
N TYR A 445 -2.43 -6.82 -11.86
CA TYR A 445 -1.19 -6.27 -11.33
C TYR A 445 -0.06 -6.52 -12.32
N VAL A 446 0.66 -5.47 -12.68
CA VAL A 446 1.85 -5.55 -13.52
C VAL A 446 3.07 -5.15 -12.71
N ALA A 447 4.17 -5.89 -12.85
CA ALA A 447 5.46 -5.46 -12.32
C ALA A 447 6.00 -4.31 -13.17
N VAL A 448 6.55 -3.28 -12.52
CA VAL A 448 6.92 -2.02 -13.19
C VAL A 448 8.35 -1.60 -12.91
N GLU A 449 8.87 -1.92 -11.73
CA GLU A 449 10.28 -1.69 -11.40
C GLU A 449 10.83 -2.87 -10.59
N CYS A 450 12.13 -3.08 -10.72
CA CYS A 450 12.91 -3.86 -9.78
C CYS A 450 14.12 -3.01 -9.37
N TRP A 451 14.56 -3.13 -8.12
CA TRP A 451 15.84 -2.59 -7.67
C TRP A 451 16.50 -3.50 -6.65
N GLU A 452 17.82 -3.39 -6.54
CA GLU A 452 18.60 -4.01 -5.48
C GLU A 452 18.52 -3.11 -4.23
N ALA A 453 18.04 -3.64 -3.11
CA ALA A 453 17.73 -2.88 -1.90
C ALA A 453 18.98 -2.24 -1.27
N GLU A 454 20.12 -2.92 -1.37
CA GLU A 454 21.40 -2.54 -0.78
C GLU A 454 22.01 -1.31 -1.43
N ARG A 455 21.90 -1.22 -2.76
CA ARG A 455 22.49 -0.15 -3.58
C ARG A 455 21.46 0.90 -4.01
N MET A 456 20.18 0.67 -3.72
CA MET A 456 19.04 1.41 -4.31
C MET A 456 19.14 1.48 -5.84
N GLN A 457 19.74 0.45 -6.47
CA GLN A 457 20.11 0.46 -7.87
C GLN A 457 19.01 -0.19 -8.72
N PRO A 458 18.44 0.52 -9.73
CA PRO A 458 17.46 -0.07 -10.64
C PRO A 458 18.00 -1.31 -11.36
N ARG A 459 17.13 -2.30 -11.53
CA ARG A 459 17.38 -3.52 -12.30
C ARG A 459 16.27 -3.65 -13.34
N ALA A 460 16.63 -3.81 -14.61
CA ALA A 460 15.65 -4.02 -15.67
C ALA A 460 14.85 -5.31 -15.38
N LEU A 461 13.52 -5.24 -15.48
CA LEU A 461 12.64 -6.40 -15.22
C LEU A 461 12.98 -7.60 -16.13
N ALA A 462 13.33 -7.34 -17.39
CA ALA A 462 13.78 -8.38 -18.33
C ALA A 462 15.05 -9.11 -17.88
N ALA A 463 15.93 -8.46 -17.11
CA ALA A 463 17.14 -9.09 -16.57
C ALA A 463 16.87 -10.03 -15.37
N LEU A 464 15.61 -10.21 -14.99
CA LEU A 464 15.18 -11.22 -14.00
C LEU A 464 14.78 -12.55 -14.67
N ALA A 465 14.58 -12.58 -15.99
CA ALA A 465 14.21 -13.78 -16.72
C ALA A 465 15.31 -14.85 -16.57
N GLY A 466 14.91 -16.08 -16.24
CA GLY A 466 15.81 -17.21 -15.98
C GLY A 466 16.49 -17.20 -14.60
N ALA A 467 16.45 -16.09 -13.84
CA ALA A 467 17.07 -16.01 -12.52
C ALA A 467 16.41 -16.98 -11.52
N ARG A 468 17.24 -17.60 -10.68
CA ARG A 468 16.83 -18.55 -9.63
C ARG A 468 16.71 -17.79 -8.31
N LEU A 469 15.49 -17.39 -7.95
CA LEU A 469 15.27 -16.52 -6.79
C LEU A 469 14.54 -17.25 -5.66
N VAL A 470 14.91 -16.98 -4.40
CA VAL A 470 14.05 -17.31 -3.25
C VAL A 470 13.11 -16.14 -3.01
N ALA A 471 11.82 -16.36 -3.27
CA ALA A 471 10.78 -15.37 -3.05
C ALA A 471 10.31 -15.39 -1.60
N PHE A 472 10.05 -14.22 -1.02
CA PHE A 472 9.34 -14.11 0.25
C PHE A 472 8.40 -12.91 0.26
N ALA A 473 7.23 -13.07 0.90
CA ALA A 473 6.24 -12.00 0.98
C ALA A 473 5.39 -12.10 2.26
N GLY A 474 5.22 -10.96 2.93
CA GLY A 474 4.34 -10.74 4.08
C GLY A 474 3.11 -9.96 3.65
N ILE A 475 2.42 -10.47 2.63
CA ILE A 475 1.21 -9.92 2.02
C ILE A 475 0.05 -10.91 2.15
N ALA A 476 -1.18 -10.44 1.95
CA ALA A 476 -2.38 -11.28 2.13
C ALA A 476 -2.49 -12.51 1.19
N VAL A 477 -1.84 -12.49 0.01
CA VAL A 477 -1.83 -13.62 -0.95
C VAL A 477 -0.42 -13.75 -1.57
N PRO A 478 0.54 -14.43 -0.91
CA PRO A 478 1.91 -14.60 -1.41
C PRO A 478 1.99 -15.28 -2.79
N GLU A 479 1.02 -16.13 -3.12
CA GLU A 479 0.93 -16.85 -4.40
C GLU A 479 0.69 -15.89 -5.58
N ALA A 480 0.06 -14.74 -5.34
CA ALA A 480 -0.10 -13.70 -6.36
C ALA A 480 1.26 -13.08 -6.72
N PHE A 481 2.16 -12.91 -5.74
CA PHE A 481 3.52 -12.44 -6.00
C PHE A 481 4.34 -13.48 -6.78
N ALA A 482 4.18 -14.77 -6.47
CA ALA A 482 4.81 -15.83 -7.25
C ALA A 482 4.33 -15.85 -8.72
N ARG A 483 3.04 -15.61 -9.00
CA ARG A 483 2.55 -15.43 -10.38
C ARG A 483 3.13 -14.19 -11.05
N THR A 484 3.25 -13.06 -10.35
CA THR A 484 3.93 -11.86 -10.87
C THR A 484 5.38 -12.15 -11.27
N LEU A 485 6.12 -12.91 -10.45
CA LEU A 485 7.48 -13.33 -10.77
C LEU A 485 7.52 -14.29 -11.97
N ALA A 486 6.61 -15.28 -12.04
CA ALA A 486 6.53 -16.20 -13.16
C ALA A 486 6.24 -15.48 -14.50
N ALA A 487 5.40 -14.43 -14.48
CA ALA A 487 5.12 -13.59 -15.64
C ALA A 487 6.36 -12.77 -16.11
N LEU A 488 7.36 -12.59 -15.26
CA LEU A 488 8.67 -12.00 -15.59
C LEU A 488 9.70 -13.05 -16.07
N GLY A 489 9.31 -14.31 -16.23
CA GLY A 489 10.23 -15.41 -16.54
C GLY A 489 11.16 -15.82 -15.39
N VAL A 490 10.88 -15.37 -14.15
CA VAL A 490 11.67 -15.72 -12.96
C VAL A 490 11.38 -17.15 -12.53
N ARG A 491 12.42 -17.93 -12.23
CA ARG A 491 12.29 -19.22 -11.56
C ARG A 491 12.36 -19.03 -10.05
N ALA A 492 11.21 -18.83 -9.41
CA ALA A 492 11.11 -18.86 -7.95
C ALA A 492 11.39 -20.29 -7.45
N VAL A 493 12.57 -20.52 -6.87
CA VAL A 493 13.02 -21.87 -6.41
C VAL A 493 12.50 -22.23 -5.02
N ASP A 494 12.04 -21.25 -4.26
CA ASP A 494 11.29 -21.38 -3.01
C ASP A 494 10.38 -20.15 -2.85
N LEU A 495 9.25 -20.31 -2.15
CA LEU A 495 8.35 -19.21 -1.76
C LEU A 495 8.12 -19.30 -0.25
N VAL A 496 8.59 -18.29 0.49
CA VAL A 496 8.46 -18.24 1.95
C VAL A 496 7.35 -17.25 2.33
N PRO A 497 6.14 -17.72 2.68
CA PRO A 497 5.06 -16.84 3.11
C PRO A 497 5.31 -16.34 4.55
N PHE A 498 5.06 -15.06 4.77
CA PHE A 498 5.00 -14.43 6.08
C PHE A 498 3.57 -13.88 6.33
N PRO A 499 3.17 -13.65 7.61
CA PRO A 499 1.88 -13.00 7.89
C PRO A 499 1.73 -11.64 7.20
N ASP A 500 0.50 -11.23 6.87
CA ASP A 500 0.27 -9.90 6.28
C ASP A 500 0.66 -8.78 7.27
N HIS A 501 1.39 -7.79 6.76
CA HIS A 501 2.06 -6.75 7.54
C HIS A 501 3.02 -7.30 8.63
N TYR A 502 3.71 -8.41 8.35
CA TYR A 502 4.79 -8.92 9.21
C TYR A 502 5.97 -7.93 9.25
N TRP A 503 6.50 -7.67 10.44
CA TRP A 503 7.73 -6.89 10.63
C TRP A 503 8.90 -7.86 10.80
N TYR A 504 9.81 -7.81 9.84
CA TYR A 504 10.95 -8.72 9.73
C TYR A 504 12.00 -8.48 10.82
N ARG A 505 12.78 -9.51 11.11
CA ARG A 505 13.90 -9.51 12.04
C ARG A 505 15.19 -9.93 11.35
N PRO A 506 16.38 -9.61 11.89
CA PRO A 506 17.65 -10.09 11.35
C PRO A 506 17.73 -11.62 11.23
N GLU A 507 17.06 -12.35 12.13
CA GLU A 507 16.99 -13.81 12.10
C GLU A 507 16.25 -14.34 10.86
N ASP A 508 15.22 -13.62 10.39
CA ASP A 508 14.42 -14.02 9.23
C ASP A 508 15.25 -13.90 7.95
N LEU A 509 16.01 -12.81 7.80
CA LEU A 509 16.93 -12.62 6.67
C LEU A 509 18.00 -13.71 6.64
N ARG A 510 18.66 -14.00 7.78
CA ARG A 510 19.64 -15.11 7.87
C ARG A 510 19.03 -16.47 7.54
N ALA A 511 17.76 -16.72 7.91
CA ALA A 511 17.06 -17.95 7.56
C ALA A 511 16.73 -18.04 6.06
N LEU A 512 16.38 -16.91 5.42
CA LEU A 512 16.16 -16.80 3.97
C LEU A 512 17.47 -17.01 3.19
N GLU A 513 18.58 -16.42 3.63
CA GLU A 513 19.90 -16.64 3.03
C GLU A 513 20.33 -18.10 3.11
N ALA A 514 20.13 -18.75 4.26
CA ALA A 514 20.41 -20.17 4.44
C ALA A 514 19.50 -21.06 3.56
N ARG A 515 18.28 -20.62 3.21
CA ARG A 515 17.45 -21.29 2.20
C ARG A 515 17.99 -21.07 0.79
N ALA A 516 18.31 -19.82 0.43
CA ALA A 516 18.88 -19.47 -0.87
C ALA A 516 20.17 -20.22 -1.18
N ALA A 517 21.07 -20.36 -0.20
CA ALA A 517 22.27 -21.19 -0.32
C ALA A 517 21.95 -22.66 -0.65
N ARG A 518 21.01 -23.27 0.08
CA ARG A 518 20.60 -24.68 -0.13
C ARG A 518 19.83 -24.92 -1.43
N ALA A 519 19.17 -23.90 -1.96
CA ALA A 519 18.42 -23.97 -3.21
C ALA A 519 19.27 -23.62 -4.46
N GLY A 520 20.51 -23.18 -4.27
CA GLY A 520 21.32 -22.61 -5.35
C GLY A 520 20.61 -21.43 -6.00
N ALA A 521 20.21 -20.45 -5.20
CA ALA A 521 19.55 -19.23 -5.64
C ALA A 521 20.53 -18.06 -5.74
N ASP A 522 20.38 -17.26 -6.79
CA ASP A 522 21.25 -16.14 -7.14
C ASP A 522 21.02 -14.95 -6.20
N ALA A 523 19.76 -14.71 -5.82
CA ALA A 523 19.34 -13.61 -4.96
C ALA A 523 18.05 -13.93 -4.19
N LEU A 524 17.75 -13.09 -3.20
CA LEU A 524 16.43 -13.03 -2.55
C LEU A 524 15.53 -12.07 -3.33
N VAL A 525 14.21 -12.31 -3.34
CA VAL A 525 13.25 -11.39 -3.97
C VAL A 525 12.00 -11.18 -3.12
N THR A 526 11.55 -9.92 -3.02
CA THR A 526 10.39 -9.55 -2.20
C THR A 526 9.58 -8.40 -2.78
N THR A 527 8.44 -8.10 -2.16
CA THR A 527 7.57 -7.00 -2.57
C THR A 527 8.04 -5.67 -2.00
N GLU A 528 7.72 -4.56 -2.67
CA GLU A 528 7.97 -3.22 -2.10
C GLU A 528 7.26 -3.00 -0.75
N LYS A 529 6.07 -3.58 -0.53
CA LYS A 529 5.34 -3.52 0.76
C LYS A 529 6.15 -4.21 1.88
N ASP A 530 6.90 -5.25 1.56
CA ASP A 530 7.77 -5.96 2.51
C ASP A 530 9.10 -5.24 2.71
N TRP A 531 9.70 -4.71 1.64
CA TRP A 531 10.90 -3.87 1.70
C TRP A 531 10.72 -2.70 2.68
N ALA A 532 9.57 -1.99 2.62
CA ALA A 532 9.26 -0.91 3.56
C ALA A 532 9.35 -1.33 5.04
N ARG A 533 9.08 -2.60 5.37
CA ARG A 533 9.12 -3.17 6.73
C ARG A 533 10.48 -3.77 7.12
N LEU A 534 11.42 -3.96 6.19
CA LEU A 534 12.76 -4.49 6.44
C LEU A 534 13.91 -3.51 6.13
N ARG A 535 13.67 -2.37 5.46
CA ARG A 535 14.67 -1.36 5.04
C ARG A 535 15.64 -0.86 6.14
N ARG A 536 15.30 -1.05 7.42
CA ARG A 536 16.10 -0.66 8.61
C ARG A 536 16.91 -1.81 9.20
N LEU A 537 16.75 -3.04 8.68
CA LEU A 537 17.59 -4.17 9.05
C LEU A 537 18.94 -4.09 8.31
N PRO A 538 20.02 -4.67 8.86
CA PRO A 538 21.22 -4.93 8.08
C PRO A 538 20.86 -5.71 6.81
N PRO A 539 21.41 -5.34 5.65
CA PRO A 539 21.14 -6.05 4.41
C PRO A 539 21.69 -7.49 4.47
N PRO A 540 21.06 -8.42 3.74
CA PRO A 540 21.65 -9.74 3.51
C PRO A 540 22.99 -9.65 2.75
N THR A 541 23.79 -10.70 2.86
CA THR A 541 25.03 -10.90 2.10
C THR A 541 24.78 -11.24 0.63
N ARG A 542 23.62 -11.86 0.33
CA ARG A 542 23.11 -12.03 -1.03
C ARG A 542 22.27 -10.82 -1.43
N PRO A 543 22.27 -10.40 -2.72
CA PRO A 543 21.39 -9.33 -3.21
C PRO A 543 19.92 -9.54 -2.80
N LEU A 544 19.27 -8.46 -2.34
CA LEU A 544 17.83 -8.41 -2.12
C LEU A 544 17.16 -7.60 -3.22
N LEU A 545 16.51 -8.30 -4.14
CA LEU A 545 15.71 -7.71 -5.20
C LEU A 545 14.33 -7.34 -4.67
N VAL A 546 13.87 -6.13 -4.98
CA VAL A 546 12.57 -5.62 -4.59
C VAL A 546 11.77 -5.29 -5.83
N VAL A 547 10.60 -5.91 -5.97
CA VAL A 547 9.70 -5.69 -7.11
C VAL A 547 8.54 -4.81 -6.68
N SER A 548 8.31 -3.72 -7.44
CA SER A 548 7.10 -2.91 -7.33
C SER A 548 6.07 -3.36 -8.38
N VAL A 549 4.79 -3.37 -7.98
CA VAL A 549 3.65 -3.60 -8.87
C VAL A 549 2.74 -2.38 -8.94
N GLN A 550 2.19 -2.10 -10.11
CA GLN A 550 1.08 -1.14 -10.32
C GLN A 550 -0.19 -1.87 -10.72
N LEU A 551 -1.33 -1.18 -10.65
CA LEU A 551 -2.61 -1.67 -11.12
C LEU A 551 -2.85 -1.15 -12.54
N GLU A 552 -3.12 -2.05 -13.47
CA GLU A 552 -3.46 -1.74 -14.86
C GLU A 552 -4.92 -2.17 -15.11
N LEU A 553 -5.71 -1.30 -15.73
CA LEU A 553 -7.09 -1.62 -16.10
C LEU A 553 -7.08 -2.48 -17.37
N THR A 554 -7.66 -3.66 -17.30
CA THR A 554 -7.81 -4.58 -18.45
C THR A 554 -9.16 -4.43 -19.14
N ALA A 555 -10.15 -3.82 -18.49
CA ALA A 555 -11.44 -3.52 -19.08
C ALA A 555 -12.10 -2.29 -18.45
N GLY A 556 -12.66 -1.42 -19.30
CA GLY A 556 -13.44 -0.24 -18.88
C GLY A 556 -12.62 0.98 -18.47
N GLU A 557 -11.40 1.15 -18.99
CA GLU A 557 -10.58 2.35 -18.76
C GLU A 557 -11.32 3.64 -19.17
N ASP A 558 -12.07 3.64 -20.27
CA ASP A 558 -12.85 4.80 -20.70
C ASP A 558 -13.88 5.22 -19.64
N LEU A 559 -14.57 4.25 -19.03
CA LEU A 559 -15.53 4.51 -17.97
C LEU A 559 -14.86 5.00 -16.68
N TRP A 560 -13.67 4.49 -16.35
CA TRP A 560 -12.84 5.06 -15.28
C TRP A 560 -12.51 6.53 -15.55
N ARG A 561 -11.95 6.83 -16.73
CA ARG A 561 -11.59 8.20 -17.14
C ARG A 561 -12.82 9.11 -17.20
N GLU A 562 -13.96 8.65 -17.71
CA GLU A 562 -15.22 9.40 -17.78
C GLU A 562 -15.70 9.81 -16.38
N ARG A 563 -15.69 8.89 -15.40
CA ARG A 563 -16.13 9.18 -14.03
C ARG A 563 -15.20 10.18 -13.32
N PHE A 564 -13.88 10.04 -13.51
CA PHE A 564 -12.90 11.00 -12.98
C PHE A 564 -13.00 12.37 -13.67
N ALA A 565 -13.22 12.43 -14.99
CA ALA A 565 -13.41 13.67 -15.72
C ALA A 565 -14.73 14.37 -15.34
N ARG A 566 -15.82 13.62 -15.15
CA ARG A 566 -17.09 14.14 -14.64
C ARG A 566 -16.95 14.71 -13.23
N LEU A 567 -16.25 14.00 -12.35
CA LEU A 567 -15.90 14.48 -11.00
C LEU A 567 -15.14 15.82 -11.07
N CYS A 568 -14.20 15.95 -12.01
CA CYS A 568 -13.43 17.17 -12.23
C CYS A 568 -14.21 18.30 -12.93
N ARG A 569 -15.42 18.07 -13.45
CA ARG A 569 -16.28 19.13 -14.03
C ARG A 569 -17.37 19.61 -13.08
N ALA A 570 -17.66 18.85 -12.02
CA ALA A 570 -18.75 19.14 -11.10
C ALA A 570 -18.43 20.21 -10.03
N ARG A 571 -17.18 20.70 -9.96
CA ARG A 571 -16.68 21.72 -9.02
C ARG A 571 -15.46 22.48 -9.56
#